data_AF-A0A813S5M6-F1
#
_entry.id   AF-A0A813S5M6-F1
#
_cell.length_a   1.000
_cell.length_b   1.000
_cell.length_c   1.000
_cell.angle_alpha   90.00
_cell.angle_beta   90.00
_cell.angle_gamma   90.00
#
_symmetry.space_group_name_H-M   'P 1'
#
loop_
_entity.id
_entity.type
_entity.pdbx_description
1 polymer ?
#
loop_
_entity_poly.entity_id
_entity_poly.type
_entity_poly.pdbx_seq_one_letter_code
_entity_poly.pdbx_strand_id
1 'polypeptide(L)'
;YFKLELLYVELIEKRRAVLDGNRKDKTDDENSDAILEGKIIEVVLNNAQESIPDDPEFLCSFASILYEFRQFSFVEEIVNKIYRILEEKYSSDVLSQNLLAQRPLLKEKQMIEEASKKGQDISFMIAVLERQVHENYENFLSTSNNGNIEHIHFSYRLSVYYQTLTKAEQKFLLPSDRYLQWVMLLEENNLVEKANEVIRRATNDKHKDNVLLWNERLRLLLIKTETIPVNLAIVKEEFLLSMKHLKNKNSSIIWDTVLDYAKAHSKEWTEELYQLSQSGSMDLSISLHTKSSYLQWINQTKSIKHVRKLFDKLSTQMPASLQFYLDYIEIEQSQKMPIQKDRLSNAFEQAIIYFGKTSADLWLRYIEYLKRHQTLDFLSISRVYNRALHTLESNEFTHFKNHSTVSNLTADNQDL
;
A
#
# COMPACT_ATOMS: atom_id res chain seq x y z
N TYR A 1 37.93 -19.55 -10.48
CA TYR A 1 39.11 -20.03 -9.73
C TYR A 1 39.12 -19.48 -8.31
N PHE A 2 39.17 -18.15 -8.11
CA PHE A 2 39.15 -17.52 -6.78
C PHE A 2 38.08 -18.04 -5.80
N LYS A 3 36.82 -18.17 -6.25
CA LYS A 3 35.73 -18.76 -5.44
C LYS A 3 35.96 -20.24 -5.05
N LEU A 4 36.67 -21.01 -5.88
CA LEU A 4 37.00 -22.41 -5.56
C LEU A 4 38.02 -22.50 -4.44
N GLU A 5 38.99 -21.59 -4.38
CA GLU A 5 39.96 -21.52 -3.28
C GLU A 5 39.27 -21.17 -1.95
N LEU A 6 38.31 -20.24 -1.96
CA LEU A 6 37.49 -19.92 -0.78
C LEU A 6 36.65 -21.11 -0.30
N LEU A 7 36.05 -21.87 -1.23
CA LEU A 7 35.33 -23.11 -0.90
C LEU A 7 36.27 -24.20 -0.37
N TYR A 8 37.52 -24.21 -0.83
CA TYR A 8 38.54 -25.13 -0.33
C TYR A 8 38.97 -24.79 1.10
N VAL A 9 39.10 -23.51 1.45
CA VAL A 9 39.28 -23.07 2.85
C VAL A 9 38.12 -23.55 3.73
N GLU A 10 36.88 -23.38 3.27
CA GLU A 10 35.69 -23.85 3.99
C GLU A 10 35.70 -25.38 4.22
N LEU A 11 36.16 -26.13 3.22
CA LEU A 11 36.30 -27.58 3.30
C LEU A 11 37.36 -27.99 4.33
N ILE A 12 38.48 -27.28 4.40
CA ILE A 12 39.55 -27.53 5.37
C ILE A 12 39.09 -27.21 6.79
N GLU A 13 38.42 -26.07 7.01
CA GLU A 13 37.87 -25.74 8.34
C GLU A 13 36.86 -26.78 8.82
N LYS A 14 35.95 -27.23 7.94
CA LYS A 14 34.99 -28.30 8.28
C LYS A 14 35.68 -29.62 8.61
N ARG A 15 36.74 -29.97 7.88
CA ARG A 15 37.55 -31.17 8.18
C ARG A 15 38.26 -31.03 9.52
N ARG A 16 38.85 -29.86 9.81
CA ARG A 16 39.52 -29.57 11.09
C ARG A 16 38.53 -29.63 12.26
N ALA A 17 37.35 -29.03 12.12
CA ALA A 17 36.28 -29.10 13.13
C ALA A 17 35.81 -30.54 13.44
N VAL A 18 35.80 -31.43 12.45
CA VAL A 18 35.46 -32.86 12.62
C VAL A 18 36.62 -33.67 13.21
N LEU A 19 37.87 -33.33 12.86
CA LEU A 19 39.08 -34.02 13.31
C LEU A 19 39.52 -33.61 14.73
N ASP A 20 39.43 -32.33 15.07
CA ASP A 20 39.78 -31.78 16.40
C ASP A 20 38.78 -32.22 17.49
N GLY A 21 37.58 -32.68 17.10
CA GLY A 21 36.66 -33.38 17.99
C GLY A 21 37.14 -34.78 18.40
N ASN A 22 38.17 -35.34 17.75
CA ASN A 22 38.57 -36.73 17.95
C ASN A 22 40.08 -37.04 18.03
N ARG A 23 41.03 -36.13 17.76
CA ARG A 23 42.47 -36.36 18.05
C ARG A 23 43.25 -35.10 18.44
N LYS A 24 44.14 -35.28 19.41
CA LYS A 24 45.09 -34.30 19.97
C LYS A 24 46.45 -34.27 19.22
N ASP A 25 46.51 -34.66 17.96
CA ASP A 25 47.76 -34.62 17.20
C ASP A 25 47.81 -33.34 16.35
N LYS A 26 48.41 -32.30 16.93
CA LYS A 26 48.96 -31.16 16.20
C LYS A 26 50.18 -31.66 15.43
N THR A 27 49.99 -32.16 14.22
CA THR A 27 51.04 -32.09 13.22
C THR A 27 50.88 -30.75 12.53
N ASP A 28 51.77 -29.83 12.87
CA ASP A 28 52.00 -28.54 12.22
C ASP A 28 52.19 -28.78 10.72
N ASP A 29 51.17 -28.49 9.93
CA ASP A 29 51.29 -28.38 8.49
C ASP A 29 51.23 -26.88 8.19
N GLU A 30 52.39 -26.22 8.12
CA GLU A 30 52.52 -24.77 7.86
C GLU A 30 51.72 -24.34 6.62
N ASN A 31 51.53 -25.27 5.66
CA ASN A 31 50.68 -25.08 4.50
C ASN A 31 49.19 -24.98 4.84
N SER A 32 48.69 -25.76 5.81
CA SER A 32 47.29 -25.69 6.25
C SER A 32 47.00 -24.36 6.94
N ASP A 33 47.93 -23.86 7.75
CA ASP A 33 47.76 -22.57 8.43
C ASP A 33 47.88 -21.41 7.43
N ALA A 34 48.78 -21.48 6.44
CA ALA A 34 48.84 -20.48 5.36
C ALA A 34 47.57 -20.43 4.48
N ILE A 35 46.90 -21.57 4.28
CA ILE A 35 45.60 -21.63 3.57
C ILE A 35 44.49 -21.01 4.43
N LEU A 36 44.45 -21.33 5.72
CA LEU A 36 43.45 -20.81 6.67
C LEU A 36 43.63 -19.32 6.98
N GLU A 37 44.85 -18.80 6.88
CA GLU A 37 45.17 -17.37 6.95
C GLU A 37 44.86 -16.61 5.65
N GLY A 38 44.43 -17.31 4.59
CA GLY A 38 44.02 -16.69 3.33
C GLY A 38 45.18 -16.22 2.44
N LYS A 39 46.42 -16.65 2.69
CA LYS A 39 47.60 -16.22 1.91
C LYS A 39 47.50 -16.59 0.43
N ILE A 40 46.93 -17.76 0.10
CA ILE A 40 46.71 -18.17 -1.30
C ILE A 40 45.71 -17.23 -1.98
N ILE A 41 44.65 -16.84 -1.27
CA ILE A 41 43.63 -15.93 -1.78
C ILE A 41 44.25 -14.55 -2.04
N GLU A 42 45.13 -14.09 -1.17
CA GLU A 42 45.88 -12.85 -1.35
C GLU A 42 46.83 -12.91 -2.56
N VAL A 43 47.56 -14.01 -2.76
CA VAL A 43 48.45 -14.20 -3.92
C VAL A 43 47.65 -14.22 -5.22
N VAL A 44 46.51 -14.91 -5.26
CA VAL A 44 45.64 -14.95 -6.45
C VAL A 44 45.09 -13.56 -6.76
N LEU A 45 44.73 -12.77 -5.73
CA LEU A 45 44.28 -11.39 -5.90
C LEU A 45 45.39 -10.50 -6.47
N ASN A 46 46.61 -10.57 -5.92
CA ASN A 46 47.74 -9.77 -6.40
C ASN A 46 48.11 -10.13 -7.85
N ASN A 47 48.19 -11.43 -8.17
CA ASN A 47 48.48 -11.89 -9.53
C ASN A 47 47.39 -11.47 -10.53
N ALA A 48 46.12 -11.51 -10.12
CA ALA A 48 45.00 -11.07 -10.94
C ALA A 48 45.06 -9.56 -11.20
N GLN A 49 45.43 -8.77 -10.19
CA GLN A 49 45.62 -7.32 -10.33
C GLN A 49 46.80 -6.98 -11.26
N GLU A 50 47.92 -7.71 -11.17
CA GLU A 50 49.06 -7.51 -12.07
C GLU A 50 48.73 -7.88 -13.52
N SER A 51 47.91 -8.91 -13.71
CA SER A 51 47.53 -9.39 -15.04
C SER A 51 46.46 -8.54 -15.72
N ILE A 52 45.57 -7.90 -14.94
CA ILE A 52 44.48 -7.06 -15.43
C ILE A 52 44.46 -5.74 -14.62
N PRO A 53 45.42 -4.83 -14.85
CA PRO A 53 45.63 -3.64 -14.02
C PRO A 53 44.69 -2.47 -14.32
N ASP A 54 43.89 -2.50 -15.38
CA ASP A 54 43.02 -1.36 -15.78
C ASP A 54 41.53 -1.72 -15.76
N ASP A 55 41.13 -2.69 -14.93
CA ASP A 55 39.75 -3.15 -14.84
C ASP A 55 39.21 -3.07 -13.39
N PRO A 56 38.60 -1.94 -13.01
CA PRO A 56 37.99 -1.78 -11.69
C PRO A 56 36.78 -2.70 -11.49
N GLU A 57 36.05 -3.05 -12.56
CA GLU A 57 34.90 -3.95 -12.50
C GLU A 57 35.35 -5.38 -12.11
N PHE A 58 36.46 -5.82 -12.70
CA PHE A 58 37.11 -7.07 -12.33
C PHE A 58 37.55 -7.10 -10.86
N LEU A 59 38.18 -6.02 -10.36
CA LEU A 59 38.54 -5.90 -8.93
C LEU A 59 37.32 -5.89 -8.00
N CYS A 60 36.25 -5.19 -8.39
CA CYS A 60 34.98 -5.16 -7.65
C CYS A 60 34.33 -6.55 -7.55
N SER A 61 34.52 -7.41 -8.55
CA SER A 61 34.02 -8.79 -8.54
C SER A 61 34.66 -9.64 -7.42
N PHE A 62 35.93 -9.42 -7.09
CA PHE A 62 36.60 -10.12 -5.98
C PHE A 62 36.01 -9.74 -4.62
N ALA A 63 35.75 -8.44 -4.40
CA ALA A 63 35.08 -7.97 -3.18
C ALA A 63 33.69 -8.61 -3.04
N SER A 64 32.93 -8.67 -4.14
CA SER A 64 31.61 -9.31 -4.19
C SER A 64 31.65 -10.79 -3.77
N ILE A 65 32.64 -11.54 -4.29
CA ILE A 65 32.83 -12.95 -3.92
C ILE A 65 33.25 -13.08 -2.45
N LEU A 66 34.17 -12.24 -1.96
CA LEU A 66 34.62 -12.26 -0.56
C LEU A 66 33.47 -12.03 0.42
N TYR A 67 32.43 -11.26 0.04
CA TYR A 67 31.23 -11.09 0.89
C TYR A 67 30.43 -12.36 1.13
N GLU A 68 30.49 -13.34 0.22
CA GLU A 68 29.86 -14.63 0.42
C GLU A 68 30.54 -15.42 1.55
N PHE A 69 31.81 -15.12 1.86
CA PHE A 69 32.68 -15.88 2.76
C PHE A 69 33.15 -15.12 4.01
N ARG A 70 32.46 -14.02 4.40
CA ARG A 70 32.81 -13.16 5.56
C ARG A 70 32.93 -13.84 6.93
N GLN A 71 32.61 -15.13 7.03
CA GLN A 71 32.80 -15.91 8.26
C GLN A 71 34.28 -16.11 8.60
N PHE A 72 35.19 -16.02 7.62
CA PHE A 72 36.62 -16.18 7.85
C PHE A 72 37.26 -14.88 8.35
N SER A 73 38.20 -14.99 9.30
CA SER A 73 38.87 -13.85 9.95
C SER A 73 39.69 -12.99 8.98
N PHE A 74 40.33 -13.60 7.99
CA PHE A 74 41.21 -12.91 7.03
C PHE A 74 40.45 -12.08 5.97
N VAL A 75 39.15 -12.33 5.78
CA VAL A 75 38.37 -11.71 4.69
C VAL A 75 38.27 -10.19 4.85
N GLU A 76 38.15 -9.69 6.09
CA GLU A 76 38.06 -8.25 6.34
C GLU A 76 39.35 -7.52 5.94
N GLU A 77 40.51 -8.12 6.19
CA GLU A 77 41.81 -7.56 5.81
C GLU A 77 41.98 -7.51 4.29
N ILE A 78 41.62 -8.58 3.58
CA ILE A 78 41.71 -8.65 2.12
C ILE A 78 40.72 -7.65 1.47
N VAL A 79 39.49 -7.54 1.97
CA VAL A 79 38.51 -6.56 1.47
C VAL A 79 38.99 -5.12 1.70
N ASN A 80 39.59 -4.83 2.86
CA ASN A 80 40.19 -3.52 3.12
C ASN A 80 41.38 -3.22 2.18
N LYS A 81 42.15 -4.23 1.80
CA LYS A 81 43.23 -4.09 0.79
C LYS A 81 42.66 -3.73 -0.58
N ILE A 82 41.58 -4.39 -1.02
CA ILE A 82 40.89 -4.05 -2.27
C ILE A 82 40.40 -2.61 -2.24
N TYR A 83 39.83 -2.15 -1.11
CA TYR A 83 39.40 -0.76 -0.99
C TYR A 83 40.52 0.26 -1.08
N ARG A 84 41.68 0.00 -0.44
CA ARG A 84 42.85 0.87 -0.59
C ARG A 84 43.30 0.96 -2.05
N ILE A 85 43.30 -0.17 -2.76
CA ILE A 85 43.65 -0.19 -4.19
C ILE A 85 42.66 0.64 -5.01
N LEU A 86 41.35 0.54 -4.73
CA LEU A 86 40.31 1.33 -5.39
C LEU A 86 40.44 2.83 -5.08
N GLU A 87 40.76 3.19 -3.84
CA GLU A 87 41.01 4.57 -3.40
C GLU A 87 42.27 5.17 -4.02
N GLU A 88 43.33 4.37 -4.23
CA GLU A 88 44.62 4.86 -4.72
C GLU A 88 44.69 4.92 -6.26
N LYS A 89 44.16 3.91 -6.96
CA LYS A 89 44.32 3.75 -8.41
C LYS A 89 43.10 4.14 -9.24
N TYR A 90 41.90 4.01 -8.67
CA TYR A 90 40.64 4.19 -9.40
C TYR A 90 39.74 5.24 -8.72
N SER A 91 40.36 6.22 -8.06
CA SER A 91 39.69 7.26 -7.29
C SER A 91 38.78 8.17 -8.09
N SER A 92 38.81 8.10 -9.43
CA SER A 92 37.95 8.86 -10.35
C SER A 92 36.98 7.97 -11.13
N ASP A 93 37.06 6.65 -10.96
CA ASP A 93 36.18 5.69 -11.63
C ASP A 93 34.87 5.52 -10.88
N VAL A 94 33.76 5.57 -11.62
CA VAL A 94 32.42 5.61 -11.05
C VAL A 94 32.06 4.28 -10.36
N LEU A 95 32.53 3.15 -10.88
CA LEU A 95 32.26 1.82 -10.30
C LEU A 95 33.05 1.61 -8.99
N SER A 96 34.30 2.07 -8.98
CA SER A 96 35.19 2.03 -7.82
C SER A 96 34.66 2.89 -6.67
N GLN A 97 34.20 4.10 -6.98
CA GLN A 97 33.61 5.02 -6.00
C GLN A 97 32.26 4.52 -5.49
N ASN A 98 31.47 3.87 -6.34
CA ASN A 98 30.24 3.18 -5.94
C ASN A 98 30.54 2.10 -4.90
N LEU A 99 31.53 1.24 -5.13
CA LEU A 99 31.90 0.19 -4.17
C LEU A 99 32.44 0.77 -2.85
N LEU A 100 33.19 1.86 -2.91
CA LEU A 100 33.74 2.55 -1.74
C LEU A 100 32.66 3.18 -0.87
N ALA A 101 31.67 3.83 -1.47
CA ALA A 101 30.55 4.42 -0.72
C ALA A 101 29.69 3.36 0.00
N GLN A 102 29.69 2.13 -0.50
CA GLN A 102 28.97 0.97 0.04
C GLN A 102 29.70 0.23 1.15
N ARG A 103 30.95 0.60 1.46
CA ARG A 103 31.77 -0.03 2.50
C ARG A 103 31.09 -0.19 3.88
N PRO A 104 30.21 0.71 4.34
CA PRO A 104 29.47 0.49 5.59
C PRO A 104 28.53 -0.72 5.53
N LEU A 105 27.92 -1.02 4.37
CA LEU A 105 26.92 -2.08 4.20
C LEU A 105 27.48 -3.49 4.33
N LEU A 106 28.80 -3.64 4.30
CA LEU A 106 29.45 -4.95 4.45
C LEU A 106 29.29 -5.50 5.86
N LYS A 107 29.14 -4.58 6.81
CA LYS A 107 28.88 -4.87 8.22
C LYS A 107 27.40 -5.16 8.46
N GLU A 108 26.53 -4.99 7.47
CA GLU A 108 25.07 -5.14 7.61
C GLU A 108 24.69 -6.52 8.17
N LYS A 109 25.20 -7.62 7.62
CA LYS A 109 24.83 -8.95 8.11
C LYS A 109 25.33 -9.21 9.53
N GLN A 110 26.52 -8.75 9.88
CA GLN A 110 27.04 -8.85 11.26
C GLN A 110 26.21 -7.97 12.21
N MET A 111 25.87 -6.73 11.82
CA MET A 111 25.05 -5.81 12.61
C MET A 111 23.63 -6.33 12.80
N ILE A 112 23.00 -6.92 11.78
CA ILE A 112 21.67 -7.53 11.90
C ILE A 112 21.71 -8.77 12.80
N GLU A 113 22.75 -9.61 12.69
CA GLU A 113 22.91 -10.78 13.57
C GLU A 113 23.20 -10.38 15.02
N GLU A 114 23.99 -9.34 15.25
CA GLU A 114 24.24 -8.80 16.59
C GLU A 114 23.03 -8.10 17.18
N ALA A 115 22.32 -7.28 16.40
CA ALA A 115 21.10 -6.60 16.82
C ALA A 115 20.01 -7.61 17.19
N SER A 116 19.87 -8.67 16.39
CA SER A 116 18.97 -9.79 16.69
C SER A 116 19.35 -10.50 18.00
N LYS A 117 20.65 -10.78 18.22
CA LYS A 117 21.15 -11.36 19.48
C LYS A 117 20.95 -10.44 20.70
N LYS A 118 21.01 -9.12 20.49
CA LYS A 118 20.89 -8.09 21.54
C LYS A 118 19.44 -7.59 21.72
N GLY A 119 18.47 -8.10 20.96
CA GLY A 119 17.07 -7.65 21.00
C GLY A 119 16.86 -6.20 20.56
N GLN A 120 17.78 -5.66 19.76
CA GLN A 120 17.73 -4.29 19.27
C GLN A 120 16.85 -4.17 18.01
N ASP A 121 16.30 -2.98 17.78
CA ASP A 121 15.49 -2.72 16.59
C ASP A 121 16.36 -2.77 15.33
N ILE A 122 16.12 -3.81 14.52
CA ILE A 122 16.79 -4.03 13.24
C ILE A 122 16.50 -2.86 12.28
N SER A 123 15.33 -2.24 12.37
CA SER A 123 14.96 -1.07 11.55
C SER A 123 15.84 0.15 11.87
N PHE A 124 16.21 0.36 13.13
CA PHE A 124 17.10 1.44 13.53
C PHE A 124 18.53 1.20 13.03
N MET A 125 19.01 -0.03 13.11
CA MET A 125 20.36 -0.38 12.62
C MET A 125 20.50 -0.24 11.10
N ILE A 126 19.45 -0.59 10.36
CA ILE A 126 19.38 -0.36 8.91
C ILE A 126 19.43 1.14 8.62
N ALA A 127 18.68 1.97 9.34
CA ALA A 127 18.69 3.42 9.14
C ALA A 127 20.07 4.06 9.42
N VAL A 128 20.83 3.53 10.39
CA VAL A 128 22.20 3.97 10.66
C VAL A 128 23.13 3.64 9.50
N LEU A 129 23.01 2.44 8.93
CA LEU A 129 23.80 2.02 7.77
C LEU A 129 23.44 2.83 6.52
N GLU A 130 22.15 3.05 6.27
CA GLU A 130 21.67 3.90 5.18
C GLU A 130 22.20 5.32 5.29
N ARG A 131 22.27 5.88 6.51
CA ARG A 131 22.85 7.20 6.75
C ARG A 131 24.35 7.24 6.44
N GLN A 132 25.13 6.26 6.89
CA GLN A 132 26.57 6.21 6.62
C GLN A 132 26.87 6.08 5.12
N VAL A 133 26.07 5.31 4.41
CA VAL A 133 26.16 5.20 2.94
C VAL A 133 25.81 6.52 2.30
N HIS A 134 24.71 7.15 2.73
CA HIS A 134 24.28 8.45 2.21
C HIS A 134 25.34 9.53 2.42
N GLU A 135 25.95 9.62 3.61
CA GLU A 135 27.06 10.53 3.90
C GLU A 135 28.25 10.30 2.96
N ASN A 136 28.59 9.04 2.66
CA ASN A 136 29.66 8.72 1.72
C ASN A 136 29.33 9.15 0.28
N TYR A 137 28.08 9.00 -0.16
CA TYR A 137 27.65 9.45 -1.49
C TYR A 137 27.49 10.98 -1.58
N GLU A 138 27.03 11.66 -0.53
CA GLU A 138 26.99 13.13 -0.44
C GLU A 138 28.39 13.73 -0.54
N ASN A 139 29.34 13.17 0.23
CA ASN A 139 30.75 13.54 0.13
C ASN A 139 31.26 13.33 -1.31
N PHE A 140 30.88 12.22 -1.94
CA PHE A 140 31.29 11.93 -3.30
C PHE A 140 30.68 12.90 -4.33
N LEU A 141 29.38 13.18 -4.26
CA LEU A 141 28.69 14.16 -5.12
C LEU A 141 29.27 15.57 -4.95
N SER A 142 29.68 15.94 -3.73
CA SER A 142 30.35 17.22 -3.48
C SER A 142 31.74 17.33 -4.14
N THR A 143 32.40 16.19 -4.40
CA THR A 143 33.72 16.12 -5.03
C THR A 143 33.69 15.82 -6.53
N SER A 144 32.57 15.31 -7.07
CA SER A 144 32.46 14.83 -8.44
C SER A 144 31.19 15.36 -9.12
N ASN A 145 31.37 16.18 -10.17
CA ASN A 145 30.30 16.90 -10.87
C ASN A 145 29.54 16.03 -11.90
N ASN A 146 29.33 14.74 -11.61
CA ASN A 146 28.92 13.75 -12.63
C ASN A 146 27.52 13.16 -12.36
N GLY A 147 26.53 13.52 -13.19
CA GLY A 147 25.13 13.10 -13.03
C GLY A 147 24.88 11.58 -13.13
N ASN A 148 25.83 10.80 -13.68
CA ASN A 148 25.74 9.33 -13.67
C ASN A 148 25.84 8.72 -12.26
N ILE A 149 26.46 9.44 -11.32
CA ILE A 149 26.64 8.99 -9.94
C ILE A 149 25.30 8.93 -9.21
N GLU A 150 24.44 9.93 -9.40
CA GLU A 150 23.12 9.97 -8.76
C GLU A 150 22.25 8.79 -9.21
N HIS A 151 22.28 8.45 -10.50
CA HIS A 151 21.52 7.34 -11.06
C HIS A 151 22.05 5.96 -10.60
N ILE A 152 23.38 5.81 -10.49
CA ILE A 152 24.01 4.57 -10.00
C ILE A 152 23.79 4.41 -8.48
N HIS A 153 23.93 5.49 -7.72
CA HIS A 153 23.63 5.53 -6.29
C HIS A 153 22.16 5.16 -6.00
N PHE A 154 21.22 5.73 -6.77
CA PHE A 154 19.80 5.46 -6.62
C PHE A 154 19.43 4.02 -7.00
N SER A 155 19.88 3.53 -8.16
CA SER A 155 19.64 2.15 -8.59
C SER A 155 20.24 1.10 -7.64
N TYR A 156 21.39 1.40 -7.03
CA TYR A 156 21.98 0.54 -6.01
C TYR A 156 21.20 0.58 -4.69
N ARG A 157 20.83 1.76 -4.18
CA ARG A 157 19.99 1.89 -2.97
C ARG A 157 18.71 1.07 -3.09
N LEU A 158 18.09 1.13 -4.27
CA LEU A 158 16.92 0.32 -4.59
C LEU A 158 17.23 -1.19 -4.51
N SER A 159 18.39 -1.62 -5.01
CA SER A 159 18.82 -3.03 -5.00
C SER A 159 19.11 -3.55 -3.60
N VAL A 160 19.78 -2.76 -2.75
CA VAL A 160 20.08 -3.13 -1.36
C VAL A 160 18.81 -3.15 -0.55
N TYR A 161 18.01 -2.08 -0.60
CA TYR A 161 16.73 -2.02 0.08
C TYR A 161 15.85 -3.22 -0.31
N TYR A 162 15.80 -3.57 -1.60
CA TYR A 162 15.11 -4.77 -2.09
C TYR A 162 15.66 -6.06 -1.48
N GLN A 163 16.98 -6.26 -1.48
CA GLN A 163 17.61 -7.47 -0.92
C GLN A 163 17.40 -7.57 0.60
N THR A 164 17.52 -6.47 1.33
CA THR A 164 17.37 -6.41 2.78
C THR A 164 15.93 -6.68 3.19
N LEU A 165 14.95 -6.08 2.50
CA LEU A 165 13.54 -6.39 2.72
C LEU A 165 13.20 -7.83 2.34
N THR A 166 13.76 -8.37 1.27
CA THR A 166 13.59 -9.79 0.90
C THR A 166 14.14 -10.72 2.00
N LYS A 167 15.31 -10.41 2.57
CA LYS A 167 15.89 -11.18 3.69
C LYS A 167 15.08 -11.03 4.97
N ALA A 168 14.55 -9.84 5.25
CA ALA A 168 13.69 -9.58 6.41
C ALA A 168 12.33 -10.29 6.28
N GLU A 169 11.78 -10.34 5.07
CA GLU A 169 10.60 -11.15 4.70
C GLU A 169 10.88 -12.65 4.95
N GLN A 170 12.00 -13.19 4.47
CA GLN A 170 12.39 -14.60 4.71
C GLN A 170 12.52 -14.95 6.21
N LYS A 171 12.84 -13.97 7.05
CA LYS A 171 12.91 -14.12 8.51
C LYS A 171 11.59 -13.80 9.23
N PHE A 172 10.54 -13.46 8.48
CA PHE A 172 9.21 -13.09 8.97
C PHE A 172 9.17 -11.88 9.92
N LEU A 173 10.09 -10.92 9.73
CA LEU A 173 10.25 -9.74 10.59
C LEU A 173 9.56 -8.49 10.02
N LEU A 174 8.98 -8.57 8.81
CA LEU A 174 8.50 -7.40 8.09
C LEU A 174 7.05 -7.03 8.45
N PRO A 175 6.79 -5.83 9.01
CA PRO A 175 5.43 -5.37 9.27
C PRO A 175 4.75 -4.89 7.98
N SER A 176 3.43 -4.77 8.02
CA SER A 176 2.59 -4.43 6.86
C SER A 176 2.90 -3.06 6.26
N ASP A 177 3.18 -2.04 7.07
CA ASP A 177 3.53 -0.69 6.59
C ASP A 177 4.81 -0.67 5.74
N ARG A 178 5.75 -1.58 6.03
CA ARG A 178 7.01 -1.70 5.26
C ARG A 178 6.78 -2.35 3.90
N TYR A 179 5.79 -3.24 3.77
CA TYR A 179 5.39 -3.75 2.46
C TYR A 179 4.78 -2.65 1.57
N LEU A 180 3.97 -1.76 2.15
CA LEU A 180 3.42 -0.61 1.42
C LEU A 180 4.53 0.31 0.90
N GLN A 181 5.49 0.66 1.77
CA GLN A 181 6.64 1.49 1.38
C GLN A 181 7.51 0.80 0.32
N TRP A 182 7.69 -0.51 0.42
CA TRP A 182 8.42 -1.29 -0.59
C TRP A 182 7.75 -1.24 -1.95
N VAL A 183 6.43 -1.42 -1.98
CA VAL A 183 5.63 -1.38 -3.21
C VAL A 183 5.66 0.01 -3.83
N MET A 184 5.44 1.07 -3.04
CA MET A 184 5.51 2.46 -3.52
C MET A 184 6.86 2.76 -4.16
N LEU A 185 7.96 2.38 -3.51
CA LEU A 185 9.30 2.60 -4.05
C LEU A 185 9.50 1.83 -5.37
N LEU A 186 9.00 0.60 -5.49
CA LEU A 186 9.10 -0.16 -6.74
C LEU A 186 8.28 0.47 -7.87
N GLU A 187 7.09 1.01 -7.56
CA GLU A 187 6.26 1.74 -8.52
C GLU A 187 6.93 3.02 -9.01
N GLU A 188 7.49 3.84 -8.11
CA GLU A 188 8.24 5.07 -8.46
C GLU A 188 9.40 4.80 -9.41
N ASN A 189 9.92 3.56 -9.40
CA ASN A 189 11.02 3.09 -10.23
C ASN A 189 10.57 2.35 -11.50
N ASN A 190 9.28 2.40 -11.85
CA ASN A 190 8.69 1.67 -12.99
C ASN A 190 8.87 0.14 -12.91
N LEU A 191 9.09 -0.43 -11.71
CA LEU A 191 9.24 -1.87 -11.47
C LEU A 191 7.91 -2.50 -10.99
N VAL A 192 6.82 -2.20 -11.70
CA VAL A 192 5.44 -2.60 -11.35
C VAL A 192 5.29 -4.12 -11.17
N GLU A 193 5.96 -4.93 -11.99
CA GLU A 193 5.90 -6.39 -11.88
C GLU A 193 6.50 -6.92 -10.58
N LYS A 194 7.64 -6.36 -10.15
CA LYS A 194 8.24 -6.72 -8.87
C LYS A 194 7.36 -6.25 -7.71
N ALA A 195 6.73 -5.08 -7.85
CA ALA A 195 5.77 -4.59 -6.87
C ALA A 195 4.58 -5.56 -6.71
N ASN A 196 4.06 -6.06 -7.82
CA ASN A 196 3.01 -7.08 -7.85
C ASN A 196 3.42 -8.39 -7.16
N GLU A 197 4.65 -8.87 -7.38
CA GLU A 197 5.14 -10.07 -6.70
C GLU A 197 5.27 -9.87 -5.19
N VAL A 198 5.84 -8.74 -4.76
CA VAL A 198 6.03 -8.41 -3.34
C VAL A 198 4.68 -8.33 -2.62
N ILE A 199 3.71 -7.59 -3.16
CA ILE A 199 2.40 -7.43 -2.52
C ILE A 199 1.61 -8.76 -2.51
N ARG A 200 1.77 -9.60 -3.54
CA ARG A 200 1.18 -10.94 -3.60
C ARG A 200 1.73 -11.85 -2.51
N ARG A 201 3.04 -11.82 -2.25
CA ARG A 201 3.65 -12.58 -1.14
C ARG A 201 3.11 -12.10 0.21
N ALA A 202 3.07 -10.78 0.42
CA ALA A 202 2.58 -10.19 1.67
C ALA A 202 1.13 -10.60 2.00
N THR A 203 0.25 -10.50 1.01
CA THR A 203 -1.19 -10.82 1.15
C THR A 203 -1.50 -12.32 1.17
N ASN A 204 -0.63 -13.18 0.61
CA ASN A 204 -0.79 -14.64 0.65
C ASN A 204 -0.16 -15.30 1.90
N ASP A 205 0.63 -14.57 2.68
CA ASP A 205 1.33 -15.09 3.85
C ASP A 205 0.74 -14.56 5.18
N LYS A 206 1.50 -13.78 5.96
CA LYS A 206 1.11 -13.34 7.31
C LYS A 206 0.08 -12.22 7.33
N HIS A 207 -0.01 -11.39 6.29
CA HIS A 207 -0.84 -10.17 6.29
C HIS A 207 -2.14 -10.31 5.48
N LYS A 208 -2.76 -11.50 5.54
CA LYS A 208 -3.99 -11.85 4.81
C LYS A 208 -5.19 -10.97 5.15
N ASP A 209 -5.24 -10.46 6.38
CA ASP A 209 -6.32 -9.65 6.94
C ASP A 209 -6.12 -8.14 6.75
N ASN A 210 -5.02 -7.72 6.11
CA ASN A 210 -4.71 -6.31 5.93
C ASN A 210 -5.41 -5.73 4.68
N VAL A 211 -6.40 -4.87 4.92
CA VAL A 211 -7.20 -4.23 3.85
C VAL A 211 -6.34 -3.36 2.93
N LEU A 212 -5.38 -2.61 3.47
CA LEU A 212 -4.56 -1.68 2.68
C LEU A 212 -3.68 -2.45 1.69
N LEU A 213 -3.04 -3.54 2.12
CA LEU A 213 -2.24 -4.37 1.21
C LEU A 213 -3.08 -4.99 0.08
N TRP A 214 -4.30 -5.42 0.37
CA TRP A 214 -5.23 -5.91 -0.66
C TRP A 214 -5.68 -4.81 -1.61
N ASN A 215 -5.95 -3.61 -1.11
CA ASN A 215 -6.30 -2.46 -1.95
C ASN A 215 -5.16 -2.11 -2.91
N GLU A 216 -3.92 -2.07 -2.43
CA GLU A 216 -2.74 -1.80 -3.25
C GLU A 216 -2.50 -2.90 -4.28
N ARG A 217 -2.67 -4.18 -3.90
CA ARG A 217 -2.60 -5.32 -4.83
C ARG A 217 -3.60 -5.18 -5.97
N LEU A 218 -4.83 -4.80 -5.66
CA LEU A 218 -5.84 -4.56 -6.69
C LEU A 218 -5.50 -3.33 -7.53
N ARG A 219 -5.09 -2.21 -6.92
CA ARG A 219 -4.66 -1.01 -7.65
C ARG A 219 -3.57 -1.33 -8.67
N LEU A 220 -2.53 -2.05 -8.25
CA LEU A 220 -1.43 -2.47 -9.11
C LEU A 220 -1.89 -3.32 -10.31
N LEU A 221 -2.85 -4.23 -10.11
CA LEU A 221 -3.43 -5.04 -11.18
C LEU A 221 -4.26 -4.22 -12.18
N LEU A 222 -4.78 -3.07 -11.73
CA LEU A 222 -5.56 -2.15 -12.55
C LEU A 222 -4.69 -1.14 -13.32
N ILE A 223 -3.39 -1.04 -12.99
CA ILE A 223 -2.45 -0.21 -13.75
C ILE A 223 -2.25 -0.86 -15.12
N LYS A 224 -2.68 -0.15 -16.16
CA LYS A 224 -2.42 -0.55 -17.54
C LYS A 224 -0.98 -0.18 -17.91
N THR A 225 -0.16 -1.18 -18.21
CA THR A 225 1.17 -0.98 -18.79
C THR A 225 1.17 -1.38 -20.27
N GLU A 226 2.17 -0.92 -21.03
CA GLU A 226 2.33 -1.32 -22.45
C GLU A 226 2.53 -2.84 -22.60
N THR A 227 3.05 -3.49 -21.57
CA THR A 227 3.40 -4.91 -21.54
C THR A 227 2.29 -5.80 -21.00
N ILE A 228 1.38 -5.28 -20.17
CA ILE A 228 0.38 -6.07 -19.45
C ILE A 228 -1.01 -5.45 -19.63
N PRO A 229 -1.84 -5.99 -20.53
CA PRO A 229 -3.24 -5.58 -20.60
C PRO A 229 -3.99 -6.05 -19.36
N VAL A 230 -4.86 -5.20 -18.81
CA VAL A 230 -5.68 -5.56 -17.65
C VAL A 230 -6.65 -6.68 -18.04
N ASN A 231 -6.56 -7.81 -17.37
CA ASN A 231 -7.46 -8.94 -17.57
C ASN A 231 -8.57 -8.93 -16.52
N LEU A 232 -9.80 -8.63 -16.97
CA LEU A 232 -10.97 -8.54 -16.10
C LEU A 232 -11.23 -9.83 -15.30
N ALA A 233 -10.94 -11.00 -15.86
CA ALA A 233 -11.15 -12.27 -15.15
C ALA A 233 -10.21 -12.39 -13.94
N ILE A 234 -8.94 -11.98 -14.09
CA ILE A 234 -7.95 -11.99 -13.01
C ILE A 234 -8.36 -10.99 -11.92
N VAL A 235 -8.81 -9.79 -12.31
CA VAL A 235 -9.28 -8.78 -11.35
C VAL A 235 -10.48 -9.31 -10.54
N LYS A 236 -11.45 -9.97 -11.19
CA LYS A 236 -12.61 -10.58 -10.52
C LYS A 236 -12.17 -11.65 -9.51
N GLU A 237 -11.24 -12.52 -9.89
CA GLU A 237 -10.72 -13.58 -9.02
C GLU A 237 -10.00 -13.01 -7.79
N GLU A 238 -9.11 -12.03 -8.00
CA GLU A 238 -8.34 -11.37 -6.95
C GLU A 238 -9.25 -10.60 -5.97
N PHE A 239 -10.29 -9.94 -6.49
CA PHE A 239 -11.30 -9.30 -5.64
C PHE A 239 -12.02 -10.32 -4.75
N LEU A 240 -12.51 -11.43 -5.31
CA LEU A 240 -13.20 -12.47 -4.52
C LEU A 240 -12.27 -13.11 -3.48
N LEU A 241 -11.00 -13.32 -3.83
CA LEU A 241 -9.98 -13.81 -2.92
C LEU A 241 -9.78 -12.85 -1.75
N SER A 242 -9.67 -11.54 -2.01
CA SER A 242 -9.55 -10.51 -0.97
C SER A 242 -10.75 -10.53 0.00
N MET A 243 -11.98 -10.64 -0.52
CA MET A 243 -13.19 -10.69 0.32
C MET A 243 -13.21 -11.92 1.23
N LYS A 244 -12.76 -13.08 0.72
CA LYS A 244 -12.64 -14.31 1.50
C LYS A 244 -11.65 -14.16 2.66
N HIS A 245 -10.51 -13.52 2.42
CA HIS A 245 -9.48 -13.34 3.45
C HIS A 245 -9.85 -12.27 4.49
N LEU A 246 -10.44 -11.16 4.04
CA LEU A 246 -10.84 -10.04 4.89
C LEU A 246 -12.15 -10.30 5.67
N LYS A 247 -12.84 -11.41 5.37
CA LYS A 247 -14.15 -11.76 5.96
C LYS A 247 -15.14 -10.59 5.85
N ASN A 248 -15.06 -9.85 4.74
CA ASN A 248 -15.90 -8.70 4.41
C ASN A 248 -15.84 -7.52 5.40
N LYS A 249 -14.83 -7.42 6.28
CA LYS A 249 -14.73 -6.31 7.25
C LYS A 249 -13.86 -5.18 6.70
N ASN A 250 -14.31 -3.95 6.96
CA ASN A 250 -13.56 -2.71 6.66
C ASN A 250 -13.07 -2.62 5.20
N SER A 251 -13.73 -3.29 4.25
CA SER A 251 -13.24 -3.41 2.87
C SER A 251 -13.80 -2.33 1.93
N SER A 252 -14.41 -1.26 2.44
CA SER A 252 -15.02 -0.19 1.62
C SER A 252 -14.05 0.40 0.59
N ILE A 253 -12.78 0.59 0.96
CA ILE A 253 -11.75 1.14 0.06
C ILE A 253 -11.53 0.21 -1.15
N ILE A 254 -11.51 -1.11 -0.92
CA ILE A 254 -11.38 -2.10 -2.01
C ILE A 254 -12.61 -2.06 -2.92
N TRP A 255 -13.81 -1.91 -2.34
CA TRP A 255 -15.04 -1.76 -3.11
C TRP A 255 -15.02 -0.52 -3.98
N ASP A 256 -14.55 0.62 -3.47
CA ASP A 256 -14.43 1.86 -4.24
C ASP A 256 -13.49 1.68 -5.44
N THR A 257 -12.27 1.18 -5.18
CA THR A 257 -11.27 0.90 -6.23
C THR A 257 -11.83 -0.01 -7.33
N VAL A 258 -12.50 -1.10 -6.94
CA VAL A 258 -13.05 -2.08 -7.90
C VAL A 258 -14.28 -1.56 -8.62
N LEU A 259 -15.19 -0.87 -7.93
CA LEU A 259 -16.40 -0.28 -8.53
C LEU A 259 -16.05 0.81 -9.53
N ASP A 260 -15.07 1.67 -9.23
CA ASP A 260 -14.67 2.74 -10.14
C ASP A 260 -14.05 2.19 -11.42
N TYR A 261 -13.22 1.15 -11.30
CA TYR A 261 -12.73 0.42 -12.46
C TYR A 261 -13.86 -0.29 -13.23
N ALA A 262 -14.78 -0.97 -12.54
CA ALA A 262 -15.90 -1.66 -13.16
C ALA A 262 -16.80 -0.70 -13.98
N LYS A 263 -17.16 0.46 -13.41
CA LYS A 263 -18.00 1.48 -14.06
C LYS A 263 -17.40 1.94 -15.39
N ALA A 264 -16.08 2.05 -15.46
CA ALA A 264 -15.36 2.49 -16.66
C ALA A 264 -15.26 1.40 -17.74
N HIS A 265 -15.34 0.11 -17.38
CA HIS A 265 -14.97 -0.98 -18.29
C HIS A 265 -16.07 -2.03 -18.56
N SER A 266 -17.02 -2.27 -17.65
CA SER A 266 -18.12 -3.23 -17.86
C SER A 266 -19.37 -2.87 -17.05
N LYS A 267 -20.47 -2.59 -17.75
CA LYS A 267 -21.77 -2.31 -17.13
C LYS A 267 -22.36 -3.55 -16.46
N GLU A 268 -22.15 -4.72 -17.06
CA GLU A 268 -22.63 -6.00 -16.57
C GLU A 268 -21.98 -6.32 -15.23
N TRP A 269 -20.65 -6.22 -15.15
CA TRP A 269 -19.94 -6.48 -13.91
C TRP A 269 -20.22 -5.43 -12.83
N THR A 270 -20.42 -4.16 -13.22
CA THR A 270 -20.83 -3.12 -12.27
C THR A 270 -22.16 -3.45 -11.60
N GLU A 271 -23.16 -3.90 -12.37
CA GLU A 271 -24.43 -4.38 -11.83
C GLU A 271 -24.24 -5.59 -10.91
N GLU A 272 -23.43 -6.58 -11.33
CA GLU A 272 -23.11 -7.77 -10.51
C GLU A 272 -22.51 -7.38 -9.15
N LEU A 273 -21.56 -6.45 -9.14
CA LEU A 273 -20.92 -5.96 -7.92
C LEU A 273 -21.91 -5.25 -7.01
N TYR A 274 -22.75 -4.37 -7.56
CA TYR A 274 -23.77 -3.72 -6.74
C TYR A 274 -24.78 -4.73 -6.20
N GLN A 275 -25.24 -5.70 -6.97
CA GLN A 275 -26.12 -6.75 -6.46
C GLN A 275 -25.44 -7.59 -5.36
N LEU A 276 -24.16 -7.91 -5.53
CA LEU A 276 -23.36 -8.62 -4.55
C LEU A 276 -23.21 -7.82 -3.24
N SER A 277 -22.97 -6.51 -3.33
CA SER A 277 -22.85 -5.60 -2.16
C SER A 277 -24.12 -5.56 -1.29
N GLN A 278 -25.27 -5.86 -1.89
CA GLN A 278 -26.59 -5.90 -1.23
C GLN A 278 -27.03 -7.31 -0.85
N SER A 279 -26.18 -8.32 -1.07
CA SER A 279 -26.47 -9.70 -0.68
C SER A 279 -26.27 -9.90 0.82
N GLY A 280 -27.06 -10.82 1.42
CA GLY A 280 -26.97 -11.11 2.85
C GLY A 280 -25.64 -11.73 3.31
N SER A 281 -24.77 -12.12 2.38
CA SER A 281 -23.41 -12.60 2.66
C SER A 281 -22.39 -11.49 2.87
N MET A 282 -22.73 -10.23 2.57
CA MET A 282 -21.84 -9.09 2.73
C MET A 282 -22.07 -8.36 4.06
N ASP A 283 -21.03 -7.66 4.53
CA ASP A 283 -21.13 -6.82 5.72
C ASP A 283 -22.10 -5.64 5.48
N LEU A 284 -22.87 -5.29 6.52
CA LEU A 284 -23.85 -4.21 6.48
C LEU A 284 -23.18 -2.86 6.20
N SER A 285 -21.92 -2.69 6.61
CA SER A 285 -21.12 -1.49 6.34
C SER A 285 -20.91 -1.27 4.83
N ILE A 286 -20.68 -2.35 4.07
CA ILE A 286 -20.51 -2.32 2.61
C ILE A 286 -21.84 -2.00 1.94
N SER A 287 -22.93 -2.65 2.39
CA SER A 287 -24.27 -2.37 1.87
C SER A 287 -24.63 -0.89 2.07
N LEU A 288 -24.37 -0.35 3.26
CA LEU A 288 -24.59 1.07 3.57
C LEU A 288 -23.79 2.00 2.65
N HIS A 289 -22.50 1.71 2.47
CA HIS A 289 -21.56 2.49 1.67
C HIS A 289 -21.95 2.57 0.19
N THR A 290 -22.42 1.45 -0.37
CA THR A 290 -22.64 1.30 -1.81
C THR A 290 -24.05 1.70 -2.29
N LYS A 291 -25.05 1.77 -1.39
CA LYS A 291 -26.46 2.05 -1.75
C LYS A 291 -26.65 3.36 -2.52
N SER A 292 -26.06 4.46 -2.04
CA SER A 292 -26.14 5.77 -2.71
C SER A 292 -25.54 5.72 -4.10
N SER A 293 -24.31 5.19 -4.20
CA SER A 293 -23.59 5.06 -5.46
C SER A 293 -24.34 4.18 -6.47
N TYR A 294 -24.97 3.09 -6.00
CA TYR A 294 -25.76 2.22 -6.84
C TYR A 294 -26.97 2.94 -7.45
N LEU A 295 -27.68 3.71 -6.63
CA LEU A 295 -28.84 4.47 -7.06
C LEU A 295 -28.47 5.54 -8.11
N GLN A 296 -27.36 6.25 -7.91
CA GLN A 296 -26.82 7.20 -8.88
C GLN A 296 -26.40 6.51 -10.19
N TRP A 297 -25.73 5.37 -10.12
CA TRP A 297 -25.30 4.63 -11.29
C TRP A 297 -26.48 4.11 -12.13
N ILE A 298 -27.55 3.62 -11.49
CA ILE A 298 -28.78 3.21 -12.19
C ILE A 298 -29.47 4.40 -12.86
N ASN A 299 -29.46 5.57 -12.23
CA ASN A 299 -30.00 6.79 -12.84
C ASN A 299 -29.22 7.21 -14.09
N GLN A 300 -27.90 7.00 -14.11
CA GLN A 300 -27.05 7.31 -15.27
C GLN A 300 -27.20 6.29 -16.40
N THR A 301 -27.48 5.02 -16.08
CA THR A 301 -27.42 3.92 -17.06
C THR A 301 -28.78 3.40 -17.52
N LYS A 302 -29.83 3.60 -16.72
CA LYS A 302 -31.18 3.05 -16.94
C LYS A 302 -32.24 4.14 -16.76
N SER A 303 -33.50 3.75 -16.96
CA SER A 303 -34.62 4.68 -16.80
C SER A 303 -35.01 4.90 -15.34
N ILE A 304 -35.67 6.02 -15.05
CA ILE A 304 -36.22 6.36 -13.73
C ILE A 304 -37.12 5.26 -13.13
N LYS A 305 -37.79 4.45 -13.97
CA LYS A 305 -38.59 3.30 -13.50
C LYS A 305 -37.72 2.28 -12.75
N HIS A 306 -36.48 2.08 -13.19
CA HIS A 306 -35.52 1.18 -12.54
C HIS A 306 -35.00 1.78 -11.24
N VAL A 307 -34.70 3.09 -11.22
CA VAL A 307 -34.30 3.81 -9.99
C VAL A 307 -35.37 3.66 -8.91
N ARG A 308 -36.64 3.92 -9.25
CA ARG A 308 -37.77 3.80 -8.32
C ARG A 308 -37.92 2.39 -7.77
N LYS A 309 -37.87 1.37 -8.65
CA LYS A 309 -37.93 -0.04 -8.22
C LYS A 309 -36.76 -0.41 -7.31
N LEU A 310 -35.57 0.10 -7.60
CA LEU A 310 -34.38 -0.14 -6.78
C LEU A 310 -34.52 0.55 -5.42
N PHE A 311 -34.99 1.80 -5.38
CA PHE A 311 -35.26 2.53 -4.14
C PHE A 311 -36.30 1.80 -3.29
N ASP A 312 -37.42 1.39 -3.87
CA ASP A 312 -38.49 0.66 -3.18
C ASP A 312 -37.93 -0.65 -2.56
N LYS A 313 -36.98 -1.32 -3.23
CA LYS A 313 -36.29 -2.50 -2.68
C LYS A 313 -35.30 -2.13 -1.57
N LEU A 314 -34.37 -1.22 -1.82
CA LEU A 314 -33.25 -0.92 -0.92
C LEU A 314 -33.69 -0.15 0.33
N SER A 315 -34.74 0.67 0.25
CA SER A 315 -35.29 1.40 1.41
C SER A 315 -35.89 0.48 2.47
N THR A 316 -36.34 -0.73 2.08
CA THR A 316 -36.81 -1.76 3.02
C THR A 316 -35.68 -2.54 3.68
N GLN A 317 -34.48 -2.51 3.08
CA GLN A 317 -33.30 -3.21 3.57
C GLN A 317 -32.48 -2.24 4.43
N MET A 318 -32.47 -2.42 5.74
CA MET A 318 -31.60 -1.65 6.63
C MET A 318 -30.19 -2.26 6.70
N PRO A 319 -29.14 -1.45 6.95
CA PRO A 319 -29.15 0.01 7.15
C PRO A 319 -29.11 0.81 5.85
N ALA A 320 -29.69 2.02 5.84
CA ALA A 320 -29.59 2.99 4.74
C ALA A 320 -28.97 4.29 5.26
N SER A 321 -28.28 5.05 4.40
CA SER A 321 -27.66 6.33 4.75
C SER A 321 -28.62 7.49 4.46
N LEU A 322 -28.45 8.62 5.14
CA LEU A 322 -29.20 9.84 4.80
C LEU A 322 -28.96 10.25 3.33
N GLN A 323 -27.72 10.13 2.86
CA GLN A 323 -27.35 10.44 1.48
C GLN A 323 -28.13 9.60 0.46
N PHE A 324 -28.40 8.32 0.76
CA PHE A 324 -29.19 7.47 -0.13
C PHE A 324 -30.61 8.01 -0.36
N TYR A 325 -31.26 8.53 0.69
CA TYR A 325 -32.57 9.16 0.55
C TYR A 325 -32.50 10.50 -0.18
N LEU A 326 -31.50 11.32 0.14
CA LEU A 326 -31.30 12.63 -0.51
C LEU A 326 -31.03 12.48 -2.01
N ASP A 327 -30.16 11.54 -2.40
CA ASP A 327 -29.85 11.24 -3.80
C ASP A 327 -31.13 10.85 -4.56
N TYR A 328 -31.98 10.00 -3.97
CA TYR A 328 -33.24 9.62 -4.60
C TYR A 328 -34.20 10.81 -4.77
N ILE A 329 -34.32 11.65 -3.73
CA ILE A 329 -35.14 12.86 -3.77
C ILE A 329 -34.67 13.79 -4.89
N GLU A 330 -33.35 14.03 -4.99
CA GLU A 330 -32.76 14.89 -6.02
C GLU A 330 -32.97 14.31 -7.43
N ILE A 331 -32.76 13.00 -7.61
CA ILE A 331 -33.01 12.32 -8.88
C ILE A 331 -34.48 12.43 -9.30
N GLU A 332 -35.41 12.22 -8.38
CA GLU A 332 -36.84 12.27 -8.66
C GLU A 332 -37.33 13.72 -8.92
N GLN A 333 -36.76 14.72 -8.25
CA GLN A 333 -36.99 16.15 -8.51
C GLN A 333 -36.45 16.61 -9.87
N SER A 334 -35.35 16.01 -10.35
CA SER A 334 -34.74 16.35 -11.64
C SER A 334 -35.53 15.83 -12.87
N GLN A 335 -36.55 15.00 -12.66
CA GLN A 335 -37.33 14.42 -13.75
C GLN A 335 -38.22 15.45 -14.44
N LYS A 336 -38.29 15.38 -15.78
CA LYS A 336 -39.24 16.18 -16.56
C LYS A 336 -40.67 15.77 -16.21
N MET A 337 -41.55 16.76 -16.07
CA MET A 337 -42.92 16.63 -15.59
C MET A 337 -43.72 15.49 -16.26
N PRO A 338 -44.65 14.84 -15.54
CA PRO A 338 -45.10 15.15 -14.18
C PRO A 338 -44.23 14.49 -13.09
N ILE A 339 -43.78 15.30 -12.14
CA ILE A 339 -43.12 14.86 -10.91
C ILE A 339 -44.11 14.04 -10.06
N GLN A 340 -43.71 12.86 -9.58
CA GLN A 340 -44.55 12.02 -8.73
C GLN A 340 -44.50 12.52 -7.27
N LYS A 341 -45.41 13.45 -6.94
CA LYS A 341 -45.45 14.14 -5.64
C LYS A 341 -45.56 13.18 -4.45
N ASP A 342 -46.35 12.12 -4.60
CA ASP A 342 -46.56 11.13 -3.54
C ASP A 342 -45.27 10.35 -3.23
N ARG A 343 -44.49 10.01 -4.26
CA ARG A 343 -43.21 9.31 -4.10
C ARG A 343 -42.17 10.17 -3.39
N LEU A 344 -42.06 11.44 -3.76
CA LEU A 344 -41.14 12.37 -3.09
C LEU A 344 -41.54 12.57 -1.64
N SER A 345 -42.83 12.78 -1.36
CA SER A 345 -43.33 12.91 0.00
C SER A 345 -43.04 11.66 0.83
N ASN A 346 -43.30 10.46 0.27
CA ASN A 346 -42.97 9.21 0.94
C ASN A 346 -41.45 9.04 1.20
N ALA A 347 -40.59 9.45 0.27
CA ALA A 347 -39.14 9.38 0.46
C ALA A 347 -38.66 10.31 1.60
N PHE A 348 -39.19 11.54 1.67
CA PHE A 348 -38.93 12.44 2.80
C PHE A 348 -39.41 11.84 4.12
N GLU A 349 -40.64 11.31 4.17
CA GLU A 349 -41.19 10.69 5.37
C GLU A 349 -40.35 9.47 5.83
N GLN A 350 -39.92 8.63 4.89
CA GLN A 350 -39.02 7.51 5.21
C GLN A 350 -37.67 7.99 5.77
N ALA A 351 -37.07 9.04 5.19
CA ALA A 351 -35.83 9.60 5.70
C ALA A 351 -36.03 10.19 7.11
N ILE A 352 -37.16 10.87 7.35
CA ILE A 352 -37.50 11.49 8.64
C ILE A 352 -37.66 10.45 9.75
N ILE A 353 -38.22 9.27 9.44
CA ILE A 353 -38.35 8.18 10.42
C ILE A 353 -36.98 7.81 11.02
N TYR A 354 -35.93 7.79 10.20
CA TYR A 354 -34.59 7.37 10.64
C TYR A 354 -33.68 8.53 11.06
N PHE A 355 -33.78 9.69 10.41
CA PHE A 355 -32.84 10.81 10.54
C PHE A 355 -33.48 12.11 11.03
N GLY A 356 -34.80 12.13 11.26
CA GLY A 356 -35.53 13.35 11.64
C GLY A 356 -35.15 13.91 13.01
N LYS A 357 -34.47 13.15 13.87
CA LYS A 357 -33.96 13.65 15.16
C LYS A 357 -32.64 14.41 15.03
N THR A 358 -31.82 14.01 14.05
CA THR A 358 -30.41 14.40 13.93
C THR A 358 -30.10 15.23 12.68
N SER A 359 -31.10 15.58 11.88
CA SER A 359 -30.91 16.41 10.68
C SER A 359 -32.02 17.46 10.55
N ALA A 360 -31.73 18.69 10.98
CA ALA A 360 -32.59 19.85 10.73
C ALA A 360 -32.74 20.14 9.23
N ASP A 361 -31.66 19.97 8.46
CA ASP A 361 -31.63 20.22 7.02
C ASP A 361 -32.62 19.35 6.23
N LEU A 362 -32.82 18.11 6.66
CA LEU A 362 -33.81 17.22 6.05
C LEU A 362 -35.22 17.82 6.14
N TRP A 363 -35.58 18.39 7.29
CA TRP A 363 -36.88 19.05 7.49
C TRP A 363 -37.00 20.33 6.66
N LEU A 364 -35.94 21.15 6.62
CA LEU A 364 -35.92 22.38 5.82
C LEU A 364 -36.09 22.06 4.33
N ARG A 365 -35.36 21.07 3.81
CA ARG A 365 -35.50 20.59 2.43
C ARG A 365 -36.91 20.08 2.14
N TYR A 366 -37.54 19.38 3.09
CA TYR A 366 -38.91 18.92 2.91
C TYR A 366 -39.90 20.10 2.83
N ILE A 367 -39.78 21.08 3.73
CA ILE A 367 -40.60 22.30 3.73
C ILE A 367 -40.42 23.09 2.42
N GLU A 368 -39.19 23.25 1.95
CA GLU A 368 -38.92 23.92 0.67
C GLU A 368 -39.54 23.19 -0.52
N TYR A 369 -39.47 21.86 -0.53
CA TYR A 369 -40.12 21.05 -1.53
C TYR A 369 -41.65 21.28 -1.56
N LEU A 370 -42.29 21.27 -0.39
CA LEU A 370 -43.73 21.52 -0.27
C LEU A 370 -44.10 22.93 -0.77
N LYS A 371 -43.32 23.96 -0.40
CA LYS A 371 -43.51 25.34 -0.89
C LYS A 371 -43.46 25.46 -2.41
N ARG A 372 -42.56 24.72 -3.07
CA ARG A 372 -42.35 24.80 -4.53
C ARG A 372 -43.38 24.02 -5.35
N HIS A 373 -43.86 22.87 -4.85
CA HIS A 373 -44.60 21.90 -5.67
C HIS A 373 -46.02 21.59 -5.19
N GLN A 374 -46.36 21.87 -3.93
CA GLN A 374 -47.73 21.85 -3.47
C GLN A 374 -48.22 23.29 -3.50
N THR A 375 -49.16 23.58 -4.39
CA THR A 375 -49.86 24.85 -4.46
C THR A 375 -50.47 25.17 -3.09
N LEU A 376 -49.78 25.99 -2.28
CA LEU A 376 -50.29 26.69 -1.11
C LEU A 376 -51.07 25.84 -0.08
N ASP A 377 -50.76 24.55 0.09
CA ASP A 377 -51.30 23.80 1.24
C ASP A 377 -50.51 24.16 2.51
N PHE A 378 -50.83 25.33 3.06
CA PHE A 378 -50.26 25.86 4.28
C PHE A 378 -50.41 24.90 5.46
N LEU A 379 -51.45 24.06 5.47
CA LEU A 379 -51.67 23.08 6.53
C LEU A 379 -50.60 21.98 6.48
N SER A 380 -50.25 21.50 5.29
CA SER A 380 -49.18 20.51 5.12
C SER A 380 -47.81 21.06 5.53
N ILE A 381 -47.49 22.30 5.16
CA ILE A 381 -46.24 22.96 5.58
C ILE A 381 -46.21 23.13 7.10
N SER A 382 -47.31 23.61 7.71
CA SER A 382 -47.40 23.83 9.16
C SER A 382 -47.28 22.53 9.94
N ARG A 383 -47.89 21.43 9.44
CA ARG A 383 -47.77 20.09 10.04
C ARG A 383 -46.32 19.60 10.06
N VAL A 384 -45.60 19.72 8.95
CA VAL A 384 -44.19 19.31 8.86
C VAL A 384 -43.31 20.18 9.77
N TYR A 385 -43.55 21.49 9.78
CA TYR A 385 -42.84 22.43 10.65
C TYR A 385 -43.02 22.09 12.13
N ASN A 386 -44.26 21.89 12.59
CA ASN A 386 -44.55 21.52 13.97
C ASN A 386 -43.95 20.16 14.34
N ARG A 387 -43.99 19.18 13.43
CA ARG A 387 -43.33 17.89 13.65
C ARG A 387 -41.82 18.04 13.84
N ALA A 388 -41.17 18.90 13.05
CA ALA A 388 -39.74 19.17 13.21
C ALA A 388 -39.43 19.75 14.60
N LEU A 389 -40.23 20.72 15.07
CA LEU A 389 -40.07 21.32 16.41
C LEU A 389 -40.17 20.29 17.55
N HIS A 390 -40.98 19.25 17.39
CA HIS A 390 -41.16 18.21 18.40
C HIS A 390 -40.20 17.01 18.27
N THR A 391 -39.52 16.85 17.14
CA THR A 391 -38.70 15.67 16.85
C THR A 391 -37.20 15.95 16.97
N LEU A 392 -36.75 17.17 16.66
CA LEU A 392 -35.33 17.52 16.63
C LEU A 392 -34.70 17.58 18.02
N GLU A 393 -33.46 17.10 18.12
CA GLU A 393 -32.64 17.21 19.33
C GLU A 393 -32.18 18.66 19.55
N SER A 394 -31.76 19.00 20.77
CA SER A 394 -31.51 20.41 21.18
C SER A 394 -30.53 21.16 20.28
N ASN A 395 -29.49 20.51 19.77
CA ASN A 395 -28.50 21.14 18.89
C ASN A 395 -29.12 21.47 17.52
N GLU A 396 -29.78 20.51 16.89
CA GLU A 396 -30.43 20.67 15.58
C GLU A 396 -31.67 21.56 15.64
N PHE A 397 -32.38 21.59 16.77
CA PHE A 397 -33.54 22.45 16.98
C PHE A 397 -33.20 23.94 16.84
N THR A 398 -32.07 24.37 17.41
CA THR A 398 -31.61 25.77 17.30
C THR A 398 -31.27 26.13 15.86
N HIS A 399 -30.60 25.21 15.15
CA HIS A 399 -30.28 25.36 13.73
C HIS A 399 -31.54 25.50 12.88
N PHE A 400 -32.52 24.63 13.09
CA PHE A 400 -33.80 24.64 12.40
C PHE A 400 -34.57 25.94 12.62
N LYS A 401 -34.63 26.45 13.86
CA LYS A 401 -35.34 27.69 14.19
C LYS A 401 -34.74 28.92 13.50
N ASN A 402 -33.42 28.97 13.38
CA ASN A 402 -32.72 30.11 12.75
C ASN A 402 -32.91 30.15 11.22
N HIS A 403 -33.04 28.99 10.57
CA HIS A 403 -33.09 28.88 9.10
C HIS A 403 -34.50 28.65 8.55
N SER A 404 -35.47 28.30 9.40
CA SER A 404 -36.86 28.17 8.98
C SER A 404 -37.52 29.54 8.85
N THR A 405 -37.61 30.02 7.60
CA THR A 405 -38.38 31.22 7.21
C THR A 405 -39.88 31.13 7.52
N VAL A 406 -40.36 29.98 8.01
CA VAL A 406 -41.74 29.73 8.41
C VAL A 406 -42.11 30.43 9.72
N SER A 407 -41.12 30.87 10.52
CA SER A 407 -41.38 31.66 11.75
C SER A 407 -42.20 32.93 11.49
N ASN A 408 -42.16 33.50 10.28
CA ASN A 408 -42.98 34.65 9.89
C ASN A 408 -44.39 34.28 9.39
N LEU A 409 -44.69 33.01 9.12
CA LEU A 409 -46.00 32.53 8.67
C LEU A 409 -46.89 32.03 9.82
N THR A 410 -46.30 31.70 10.97
CA THR A 410 -47.05 31.31 12.18
C THR A 410 -47.45 32.49 13.06
N ALA A 411 -46.87 33.68 12.85
CA ALA A 411 -47.22 34.89 13.59
C ALA A 411 -48.63 35.40 13.22
N ASP A 412 -49.10 35.17 12.00
CA ASP A 412 -50.44 35.60 11.54
C ASP A 412 -51.59 34.68 11.97
N ASN A 413 -51.31 33.57 12.67
CA ASN A 413 -52.33 32.60 13.14
C ASN A 413 -52.48 32.55 14.67
N GLN A 414 -51.98 33.55 15.40
CA GLN A 414 -52.29 33.71 16.84
C GLN A 414 -53.49 34.64 17.11
N ASP A 415 -54.09 35.24 16.08
CA ASP A 415 -55.29 36.10 16.20
C ASP A 415 -56.50 35.55 15.41
N LEU A 416 -56.79 34.25 15.53
CA LEU A 416 -58.09 33.66 15.14
C LEU A 416 -58.58 32.59 16.12
#